data_AF-A0A1F8QPV3-F1
#
_entry.id   AF-A0A1F8QPV3-F1
#
_cell.length_a   1.000
_cell.length_b   1.000
_cell.length_c   1.000
_cell.angle_alpha   90.00
_cell.angle_beta   90.00
_cell.angle_gamma   90.00
#
_symmetry.space_group_name_H-M   'P 1'
#
loop_
_entity.id
_entity.type
_entity.pdbx_description
1 polymer ?
#
loop_
_entity_poly.entity_id
_entity_poly.type
_entity_poly.pdbx_seq_one_letter_code
_entity_poly.pdbx_strand_id
1 'polypeptide(L)'
;MGRSVMNPNTSGNRDVIELWGREFNIVKSGLSEAQVVSFVNDLAKQHDVLLQRQEHLAALTKLAERTVSEADKLAEEMKEEARTQANAEAARIVDETAARAKSEAASVVAEAEAECQARIKEQEAQAEAAAAEQAAAVKAEAERLAAEIKGEAEKLSNDVMAESEEKARRIVKEAESRGRHIVEQKEAEAVKGANEQARAILKKAEREASTLLEKEKKRIQPELNQFVERLRGQLLSNLDNLKFQVGALEPGLQQSSSRTPAEPSQTGQGTSSNEDGRDEFLISSAIPPGTNPASQSGT
;
A
#
# COMPACT_ATOMS: atom_id res chain seq x y z
N MET A 1 -96.81 -31.95 97.89
CA MET A 1 -97.68 -32.86 98.67
C MET A 1 -97.14 -32.97 100.08
N GLY A 2 -97.70 -32.19 101.01
CA GLY A 2 -97.50 -32.33 102.45
C GLY A 2 -98.88 -32.14 103.08
N ARG A 3 -99.33 -33.15 103.83
CA ARG A 3 -100.67 -33.28 104.41
C ARG A 3 -101.06 -32.06 105.25
N SER A 4 -102.26 -31.55 105.03
CA SER A 4 -102.96 -30.66 105.98
C SER A 4 -103.85 -31.52 106.87
N VAL A 5 -103.58 -31.44 108.18
CA VAL A 5 -104.32 -32.08 109.26
C VAL A 5 -105.26 -31.03 109.83
N MET A 6 -106.56 -31.33 109.81
CA MET A 6 -107.59 -30.62 110.56
C MET A 6 -107.26 -30.63 112.06
N ASN A 7 -107.51 -29.52 112.75
CA ASN A 7 -108.13 -29.63 114.07
C ASN A 7 -109.01 -28.40 114.38
N PRO A 8 -110.18 -28.60 115.03
CA PRO A 8 -111.17 -27.56 115.25
C PRO A 8 -111.18 -26.99 116.68
N ASN A 9 -111.87 -25.86 116.79
CA ASN A 9 -112.55 -25.32 117.97
C ASN A 9 -111.71 -24.71 119.10
N THR A 10 -111.92 -23.42 119.36
CA THR A 10 -112.62 -22.96 120.57
C THR A 10 -112.90 -21.46 120.52
N SER A 11 -114.19 -21.17 120.57
CA SER A 11 -114.83 -19.88 120.73
C SER A 11 -114.53 -19.27 122.10
N GLY A 12 -113.81 -18.16 122.09
CA GLY A 12 -113.76 -17.19 123.17
C GLY A 12 -113.65 -15.82 122.54
N ASN A 13 -114.71 -15.01 122.64
CA ASN A 13 -114.84 -13.62 122.17
C ASN A 13 -113.50 -12.88 122.18
N ARG A 14 -112.82 -12.90 121.04
CA ARG A 14 -111.81 -11.92 120.69
C ARG A 14 -112.39 -11.27 119.46
N ASP A 15 -112.98 -10.10 119.66
CA ASP A 15 -113.38 -9.22 118.58
C ASP A 15 -112.10 -8.95 117.78
N VAL A 16 -111.86 -9.64 116.67
CA VAL A 16 -110.69 -9.45 115.80
C VAL A 16 -111.22 -8.94 114.47
N ILE A 17 -110.63 -7.85 113.99
CA ILE A 17 -110.96 -7.24 112.70
C ILE A 17 -109.72 -7.29 111.81
N GLU A 18 -109.89 -7.73 110.57
CA GLU A 18 -108.84 -7.73 109.57
C GLU A 18 -108.84 -6.39 108.82
N LEU A 19 -107.70 -5.70 108.84
CA LEU A 19 -107.51 -4.45 108.13
C LEU A 19 -106.22 -4.56 107.32
N TRP A 20 -106.34 -4.38 106.00
CA TRP A 20 -105.23 -4.39 105.04
C TRP A 20 -104.39 -5.69 105.06
N GLY A 21 -105.05 -6.82 105.30
CA GLY A 21 -104.41 -8.14 105.35
C GLY A 21 -103.67 -8.45 106.66
N ARG A 22 -103.87 -7.66 107.72
CA ARG A 22 -103.42 -7.98 109.10
C ARG A 22 -104.61 -8.01 110.06
N GLU A 23 -104.59 -8.97 110.98
CA GLU A 23 -105.59 -9.12 112.04
C GLU A 23 -105.25 -8.24 113.25
N PHE A 24 -106.24 -7.50 113.76
CA PHE A 24 -106.12 -6.64 114.94
C PHE A 24 -107.19 -7.00 115.97
N ASN A 25 -106.82 -7.10 117.24
CA ASN A 25 -107.80 -7.28 118.32
C ASN A 25 -108.49 -5.94 118.62
N ILE A 26 -109.81 -5.97 118.73
CA ILE A 26 -110.66 -4.88 119.21
C ILE A 26 -110.75 -4.99 120.73
N VAL A 27 -110.34 -3.94 121.42
CA VAL A 27 -110.49 -3.73 122.85
C VAL A 27 -111.69 -2.81 123.11
N LYS A 28 -112.13 -2.65 124.37
CA LYS A 28 -113.34 -1.87 124.74
C LYS A 28 -113.38 -0.43 124.19
N SER A 29 -112.23 0.13 123.79
CA SER A 29 -112.09 1.50 123.27
C SER A 29 -111.66 1.57 121.80
N GLY A 30 -111.75 0.47 121.03
CA GLY A 30 -111.36 0.42 119.61
C GLY A 30 -110.25 -0.59 119.31
N LEU A 31 -109.42 -0.35 118.29
CA LEU A 31 -108.29 -1.23 117.95
C LEU A 31 -107.23 -1.24 119.06
N SER A 32 -106.61 -2.40 119.31
CA SER A 32 -105.51 -2.55 120.28
C SER A 32 -104.31 -1.67 119.89
N GLU A 33 -104.08 -0.62 120.67
CA GLU A 33 -103.00 0.36 120.46
C GLU A 33 -101.62 -0.31 120.31
N ALA A 34 -101.32 -1.32 121.13
CA ALA A 34 -100.05 -2.04 121.06
C ALA A 34 -99.83 -2.77 119.71
N GLN A 35 -100.89 -3.34 119.12
CA GLN A 35 -100.80 -4.01 117.81
C GLN A 35 -100.70 -3.02 116.66
N VAL A 36 -101.40 -1.88 116.76
CA VAL A 36 -101.28 -0.80 115.78
C VAL A 36 -99.89 -0.18 115.83
N VAL A 37 -99.35 0.13 117.01
CA VAL A 37 -97.97 0.65 117.18
C VAL A 37 -96.92 -0.33 116.66
N SER A 38 -97.07 -1.63 116.93
CA SER A 38 -96.19 -2.67 116.39
C SER A 38 -96.22 -2.69 114.86
N PHE A 39 -97.41 -2.67 114.25
CA PHE A 39 -97.58 -2.63 112.80
C PHE A 39 -97.01 -1.35 112.16
N VAL A 40 -97.27 -0.18 112.73
CA VAL A 40 -96.73 1.09 112.22
C VAL A 40 -95.20 1.11 112.33
N ASN A 41 -94.62 0.58 113.41
CA ASN A 41 -93.16 0.43 113.55
C ASN A 41 -92.58 -0.56 112.54
N ASP A 42 -93.26 -1.68 112.28
CA ASP A 42 -92.86 -2.63 111.23
C ASP A 42 -92.90 -1.96 109.85
N LEU A 43 -93.95 -1.18 109.56
CA LEU A 43 -94.11 -0.46 108.29
C LEU A 43 -93.05 0.63 108.13
N ALA A 44 -92.72 1.37 109.20
CA ALA A 44 -91.64 2.36 109.21
C ALA A 44 -90.28 1.71 108.93
N LYS A 45 -89.98 0.57 109.57
CA LYS A 45 -88.75 -0.21 109.29
C LYS A 45 -88.70 -0.70 107.84
N GLN A 46 -89.81 -1.20 107.30
CA GLN A 46 -89.88 -1.63 105.91
C GLN A 46 -89.63 -0.45 104.95
N HIS A 47 -90.22 0.71 105.24
CA HIS A 47 -89.98 1.93 104.47
C HIS A 47 -88.51 2.36 104.51
N ASP A 48 -87.86 2.36 105.69
CA ASP A 48 -86.44 2.69 105.82
C ASP A 48 -85.54 1.74 105.01
N VAL A 49 -85.84 0.43 105.03
CA VAL A 49 -85.13 -0.56 104.21
C VAL A 49 -85.34 -0.31 102.72
N LEU A 50 -86.54 0.07 102.28
CA LEU A 50 -86.80 0.43 100.89
C LEU A 50 -86.05 1.69 100.48
N LEU A 51 -85.96 2.68 101.38
CA LEU A 51 -85.23 3.93 101.14
C LEU A 51 -83.73 3.66 100.99
N GLN A 52 -83.13 2.87 101.88
CA GLN A 52 -81.73 2.43 101.77
C GLN A 52 -81.45 1.65 100.48
N ARG A 53 -82.38 0.76 100.08
CA ARG A 53 -82.28 0.04 98.81
C ARG A 53 -82.34 1.00 97.62
N GLN A 54 -83.23 2.00 97.67
CA GLN A 54 -83.34 3.02 96.63
C GLN A 54 -82.03 3.82 96.52
N GLU A 55 -81.43 4.23 97.63
CA GLU A 55 -80.13 4.92 97.66
C GLU A 55 -79.01 4.04 97.08
N HIS A 56 -78.96 2.76 97.47
CA HIS A 56 -77.98 1.81 96.94
C HIS A 56 -78.15 1.58 95.43
N LEU A 57 -79.39 1.45 94.94
CA LEU A 57 -79.66 1.36 93.51
C LEU A 57 -79.21 2.63 92.78
N ALA A 58 -79.48 3.81 93.32
CA ALA A 58 -79.02 5.07 92.73
C ALA A 58 -77.48 5.17 92.67
N ALA A 59 -76.78 4.69 93.71
CA ALA A 59 -75.32 4.64 93.71
C ALA A 59 -74.77 3.66 92.67
N LEU A 60 -75.37 2.48 92.53
CA LEU A 60 -75.02 1.51 91.49
C LEU A 60 -75.29 2.05 90.08
N THR A 61 -76.42 2.73 89.87
CA THR A 61 -76.73 3.37 88.59
C THR A 61 -75.67 4.41 88.24
N LYS A 62 -75.29 5.30 89.18
CA LYS A 62 -74.21 6.28 88.96
C LYS A 62 -72.86 5.63 88.69
N LEU A 63 -72.55 4.52 89.37
CA LEU A 63 -71.31 3.78 89.14
C LEU A 63 -71.29 3.16 87.74
N ALA A 64 -72.41 2.58 87.30
CA ALA A 64 -72.56 2.02 85.96
C ALA A 64 -72.42 3.09 84.87
N GLU A 65 -73.10 4.24 85.02
CA GLU A 65 -72.98 5.38 84.11
C GLU A 65 -71.54 5.89 84.00
N ARG A 66 -70.85 6.00 85.14
CA ARG A 66 -69.45 6.40 85.18
C ARG A 66 -68.53 5.37 84.51
N THR A 67 -68.78 4.08 84.75
CA THR A 67 -67.98 2.99 84.17
C THR A 67 -68.14 2.94 82.65
N VAL A 68 -69.36 3.13 82.14
CA VAL A 68 -69.62 3.23 80.69
C VAL A 68 -68.91 4.45 80.11
N SER A 69 -69.02 5.61 80.74
CA SER A 69 -68.37 6.84 80.27
C SER A 69 -66.83 6.72 80.27
N GLU A 70 -66.24 6.08 81.29
CA GLU A 70 -64.80 5.82 81.36
C GLU A 70 -64.35 4.79 80.30
N ALA A 71 -65.15 3.76 80.04
CA ALA A 71 -64.90 2.79 78.98
C ALA A 71 -64.94 3.42 77.58
N ASP A 72 -65.93 4.29 77.32
CA ASP A 72 -66.02 5.03 76.06
C ASP A 72 -64.82 5.95 75.87
N LYS A 73 -64.39 6.64 76.93
CA LYS A 73 -63.19 7.49 76.89
C LYS A 73 -61.93 6.68 76.57
N LEU A 74 -61.74 5.54 77.23
CA LEU A 74 -60.60 4.66 76.99
C LEU A 74 -60.63 4.09 75.55
N ALA A 75 -61.82 3.75 75.04
CA ALA A 75 -61.97 3.27 73.67
C ALA A 75 -61.59 4.35 72.64
N GLU A 76 -61.96 5.61 72.87
CA GLU A 76 -61.54 6.72 72.00
C GLU A 76 -60.03 6.99 72.09
N GLU A 77 -59.43 6.96 73.29
CA GLU A 77 -57.98 7.09 73.46
C GLU A 77 -57.21 5.98 72.72
N MET A 78 -57.69 4.73 72.81
CA MET A 78 -57.10 3.60 72.06
C MET A 78 -57.24 3.75 70.54
N LYS A 79 -58.37 4.29 70.05
CA LYS A 79 -58.56 4.56 68.61
C LYS A 79 -57.63 5.67 68.13
N GLU A 80 -57.49 6.74 68.90
CA GLU A 80 -56.59 7.85 68.60
C GLU A 80 -55.14 7.36 68.54
N GLU A 81 -54.68 6.63 69.56
CA GLU A 81 -53.33 6.07 69.60
C GLU A 81 -53.08 5.12 68.42
N ALA A 82 -53.99 4.18 68.15
CA ALA A 82 -53.89 3.27 67.02
C ALA A 82 -53.81 4.03 65.68
N ARG A 83 -54.57 5.12 65.53
CA ARG A 83 -54.52 5.98 64.34
C ARG A 83 -53.19 6.71 64.21
N THR A 84 -52.66 7.26 65.30
CA THR A 84 -51.35 7.95 65.26
C THR A 84 -50.22 6.99 64.93
N GLN A 85 -50.20 5.79 65.52
CA GLN A 85 -49.21 4.75 65.24
C GLN A 85 -49.30 4.27 63.79
N ALA A 86 -50.53 4.01 63.29
CA ALA A 86 -50.74 3.61 61.90
C ALA A 86 -50.26 4.69 60.91
N ASN A 87 -50.53 5.96 61.19
CA ASN A 87 -50.07 7.07 60.35
C ASN A 87 -48.54 7.23 60.40
N ALA A 88 -47.93 7.08 61.57
CA ALA A 88 -46.47 7.17 61.72
C ALA A 88 -45.76 6.03 60.97
N GLU A 89 -46.29 4.80 61.05
CA GLU A 89 -45.73 3.66 60.33
C GLU A 89 -45.94 3.79 58.82
N ALA A 90 -47.11 4.27 58.38
CA ALA A 90 -47.37 4.54 56.96
C ALA A 90 -46.38 5.60 56.41
N ALA A 91 -46.13 6.67 57.15
CA ALA A 91 -45.14 7.69 56.76
C ALA A 91 -43.73 7.09 56.67
N ARG A 92 -43.33 6.27 57.65
CA ARG A 92 -42.03 5.59 57.66
C ARG A 92 -41.83 4.69 56.44
N ILE A 93 -42.85 3.91 56.07
CA ILE A 93 -42.81 3.06 54.87
C ILE A 93 -42.68 3.90 53.60
N VAL A 94 -43.42 5.01 53.49
CA VAL A 94 -43.32 5.90 52.33
C VAL A 94 -41.92 6.52 52.22
N ASP A 95 -41.35 7.00 53.31
CA ASP A 95 -40.01 7.60 53.31
C ASP A 95 -38.93 6.57 52.97
N GLU A 96 -39.00 5.36 53.55
CA GLU A 96 -38.05 4.28 53.27
C GLU A 96 -38.14 3.81 51.81
N THR A 97 -39.36 3.63 51.29
CA THR A 97 -39.55 3.21 49.89
C THR A 97 -39.11 4.30 48.92
N ALA A 98 -39.38 5.58 49.22
CA ALA A 98 -38.89 6.70 48.41
C ALA A 98 -37.35 6.78 48.42
N ALA A 99 -36.72 6.59 49.57
CA ALA A 99 -35.25 6.59 49.68
C ALA A 99 -34.62 5.44 48.90
N ARG A 100 -35.18 4.22 49.00
CA ARG A 100 -34.73 3.06 48.23
C ARG A 100 -34.89 3.28 46.73
N ALA A 101 -36.06 3.74 46.29
CA ALA A 101 -36.32 4.05 44.88
C ALA A 101 -35.35 5.10 44.33
N LYS A 102 -35.03 6.14 45.11
CA LYS A 102 -34.05 7.16 44.73
C LYS A 102 -32.64 6.59 44.63
N SER A 103 -32.24 5.73 45.56
CA SER A 103 -30.92 5.09 45.54
C SER A 103 -30.77 4.13 44.35
N GLU A 104 -31.78 3.32 44.08
CA GLU A 104 -31.81 2.40 42.93
C GLU A 104 -31.77 3.17 41.61
N ALA A 105 -32.59 4.23 41.47
CA ALA A 105 -32.57 5.08 40.29
C ALA A 105 -31.19 5.73 40.06
N ALA A 106 -30.54 6.24 41.13
CA ALA A 106 -29.20 6.80 41.03
C ALA A 106 -28.15 5.75 40.63
N SER A 107 -28.27 4.52 41.14
CA SER A 107 -27.38 3.41 40.76
C SER A 107 -27.52 3.04 39.29
N VAL A 108 -28.76 2.93 38.79
CA VAL A 108 -29.04 2.63 37.37
C VAL A 108 -28.50 3.72 36.45
N VAL A 109 -28.68 5.00 36.83
CA VAL A 109 -28.13 6.12 36.06
C VAL A 109 -26.60 6.08 36.04
N ALA A 110 -25.95 5.86 37.20
CA ALA A 110 -24.49 5.78 37.27
C ALA A 110 -23.93 4.60 36.46
N GLU A 111 -24.60 3.44 36.50
CA GLU A 111 -24.22 2.26 35.70
C GLU A 111 -24.38 2.54 34.19
N ALA A 112 -25.50 3.14 33.78
CA ALA A 112 -25.74 3.51 32.38
C ALA A 112 -24.72 4.55 31.87
N GLU A 113 -24.38 5.55 32.69
CA GLU A 113 -23.34 6.54 32.36
C GLU A 113 -21.96 5.88 32.21
N ALA A 114 -21.60 4.96 33.09
CA ALA A 114 -20.34 4.22 33.01
C ALA A 114 -20.27 3.34 31.76
N GLU A 115 -21.35 2.64 31.41
CA GLU A 115 -21.43 1.83 30.19
C GLU A 115 -21.34 2.71 28.93
N CYS A 116 -22.06 3.83 28.89
CA CYS A 116 -21.96 4.80 27.79
C CYS A 116 -20.54 5.33 27.63
N GLN A 117 -19.86 5.70 28.71
CA GLN A 117 -18.47 6.18 28.65
C GLN A 117 -17.50 5.08 28.18
N ALA A 118 -17.70 3.84 28.61
CA ALA A 118 -16.89 2.71 28.16
C ALA A 118 -17.06 2.48 26.65
N ARG A 119 -18.32 2.50 26.15
CA ARG A 119 -18.62 2.36 24.72
C ARG A 119 -18.06 3.50 23.87
N ILE A 120 -18.12 4.75 24.37
CA ILE A 120 -17.52 5.90 23.67
C ILE A 120 -16.00 5.69 23.52
N LYS A 121 -15.30 5.34 24.61
CA LYS A 121 -13.85 5.09 24.57
C LYS A 121 -13.49 3.93 23.64
N GLU A 122 -14.29 2.87 23.65
CA GLU A 122 -14.10 1.73 22.74
C GLU A 122 -14.27 2.15 21.28
N GLN A 123 -15.30 2.94 20.96
CA GLN A 123 -15.53 3.45 19.61
C GLN A 123 -14.44 4.42 19.15
N GLU A 124 -13.95 5.29 20.04
CA GLU A 124 -12.82 6.18 19.76
C GLU A 124 -11.55 5.38 19.44
N ALA A 125 -11.23 4.36 20.24
CA ALA A 125 -10.08 3.49 19.99
C ALA A 125 -10.21 2.69 18.68
N GLN A 126 -11.41 2.19 18.36
CA GLN A 126 -11.68 1.52 17.09
C GLN A 126 -11.54 2.47 15.89
N ALA A 127 -12.04 3.71 16.01
CA ALA A 127 -11.92 4.72 14.96
C ALA A 127 -10.46 5.13 14.74
N GLU A 128 -9.66 5.29 15.81
CA GLU A 128 -8.24 5.59 15.72
C GLU A 128 -7.46 4.45 15.07
N ALA A 129 -7.73 3.19 15.46
CA ALA A 129 -7.10 2.02 14.86
C ALA A 129 -7.42 1.89 13.36
N ALA A 130 -8.69 2.10 12.97
CA ALA A 130 -9.11 2.06 11.58
C ALA A 130 -8.47 3.19 10.75
N ALA A 131 -8.36 4.40 11.30
CA ALA A 131 -7.69 5.52 10.65
C ALA A 131 -6.19 5.25 10.47
N ALA A 132 -5.52 4.65 11.47
CA ALA A 132 -4.12 4.27 11.39
C ALA A 132 -3.87 3.18 10.33
N GLU A 133 -4.75 2.17 10.26
CA GLU A 133 -4.68 1.12 9.24
C GLU A 133 -4.85 1.68 7.83
N GLN A 134 -5.85 2.55 7.62
CA GLN A 134 -6.06 3.21 6.32
C GLN A 134 -4.88 4.10 5.94
N ALA A 135 -4.31 4.87 6.88
CA ALA A 135 -3.14 5.69 6.63
C ALA A 135 -1.91 4.83 6.25
N ALA A 136 -1.71 3.69 6.90
CA ALA A 136 -0.65 2.75 6.56
C ALA A 136 -0.85 2.12 5.17
N ALA A 137 -2.08 1.76 4.82
CA ALA A 137 -2.42 1.22 3.49
C ALA A 137 -2.16 2.24 2.37
N VAL A 138 -2.60 3.50 2.54
CA VAL A 138 -2.35 4.58 1.59
C VAL A 138 -0.85 4.84 1.42
N LYS A 139 -0.09 4.83 2.52
CA LYS A 139 1.37 4.98 2.47
C LYS A 139 2.03 3.83 1.70
N ALA A 140 1.65 2.58 1.97
CA ALA A 140 2.19 1.42 1.28
C ALA A 140 1.88 1.43 -0.23
N GLU A 141 0.66 1.86 -0.60
CA GLU A 141 0.29 2.02 -2.01
C GLU A 141 1.07 3.14 -2.69
N ALA A 142 1.28 4.28 -2.02
CA ALA A 142 2.10 5.37 -2.53
C ALA A 142 3.57 4.93 -2.75
N GLU A 143 4.14 4.15 -1.82
CA GLU A 143 5.50 3.59 -1.97
C GLU A 143 5.57 2.59 -3.14
N ARG A 144 4.54 1.76 -3.32
CA ARG A 144 4.45 0.82 -4.46
C ARG A 144 4.43 1.57 -5.80
N LEU A 145 3.61 2.61 -5.91
CA LEU A 145 3.52 3.45 -7.11
C LEU A 145 4.82 4.20 -7.38
N ALA A 146 5.48 4.73 -6.34
CA ALA A 146 6.77 5.38 -6.47
C ALA A 146 7.85 4.42 -6.99
N ALA A 147 7.87 3.17 -6.51
CA ALA A 147 8.79 2.14 -6.98
C ALA A 147 8.49 1.74 -8.44
N GLU A 148 7.21 1.63 -8.81
CA GLU A 148 6.77 1.33 -10.18
C GLU A 148 7.19 2.42 -11.17
N ILE A 149 6.89 3.69 -10.86
CA ILE A 149 7.32 4.85 -11.66
C ILE A 149 8.83 4.90 -11.82
N LYS A 150 9.58 4.64 -10.74
CA LYS A 150 11.04 4.60 -10.79
C LYS A 150 11.54 3.50 -11.73
N GLY A 151 10.98 2.30 -11.64
CA GLY A 151 11.34 1.18 -12.51
C GLY A 151 11.03 1.45 -13.99
N GLU A 152 9.88 2.06 -14.28
CA GLU A 152 9.52 2.46 -15.65
C GLU A 152 10.43 3.57 -16.19
N ALA A 153 10.79 4.56 -15.36
CA ALA A 153 11.71 5.62 -15.75
C ALA A 153 13.12 5.08 -16.05
N GLU A 154 13.63 4.14 -15.24
CA GLU A 154 14.91 3.47 -15.48
C GLU A 154 14.89 2.66 -16.77
N LYS A 155 13.80 1.92 -17.03
CA LYS A 155 13.62 1.18 -18.29
C LYS A 155 13.60 2.11 -19.50
N LEU A 156 12.81 3.18 -19.45
CA LEU A 156 12.73 4.16 -20.52
C LEU A 156 14.09 4.84 -20.78
N SER A 157 14.83 5.18 -19.72
CA SER A 157 16.18 5.74 -19.83
C SER A 157 17.13 4.77 -20.54
N ASN A 158 17.10 3.49 -20.19
CA ASN A 158 17.94 2.47 -20.83
C ASN A 158 17.57 2.26 -22.31
N ASP A 159 16.28 2.25 -22.64
CA ASP A 159 15.81 2.11 -24.02
C ASP A 159 16.26 3.31 -24.89
N VAL A 160 16.14 4.53 -24.36
CA VAL A 160 16.62 5.76 -25.05
C VAL A 160 18.14 5.72 -25.23
N MET A 161 18.90 5.30 -24.22
CA MET A 161 20.34 5.16 -24.32
C MET A 161 20.72 4.14 -25.40
N ALA A 162 20.10 2.96 -25.42
CA ALA A 162 20.34 1.93 -26.41
C ALA A 162 20.01 2.42 -27.84
N GLU A 163 18.88 3.10 -28.04
CA GLU A 163 18.51 3.67 -29.34
C GLU A 163 19.50 4.76 -29.77
N SER A 164 19.95 5.60 -28.84
CA SER A 164 20.92 6.65 -29.11
C SER A 164 22.30 6.09 -29.50
N GLU A 165 22.75 5.03 -28.83
CA GLU A 165 23.99 4.31 -29.17
C GLU A 165 23.90 3.67 -30.55
N GLU A 166 22.76 3.05 -30.88
CA GLU A 166 22.54 2.48 -32.20
C GLU A 166 22.58 3.55 -33.29
N LYS A 167 21.90 4.68 -33.08
CA LYS A 167 21.93 5.84 -34.00
C LYS A 167 23.35 6.38 -34.16
N ALA A 168 24.08 6.56 -33.06
CA ALA A 168 25.47 7.01 -33.09
C ALA A 168 26.37 6.05 -33.90
N ARG A 169 26.24 4.74 -33.67
CA ARG A 169 26.97 3.71 -34.44
C ARG A 169 26.64 3.75 -35.92
N ARG A 170 25.36 3.97 -36.30
CA ARG A 170 24.95 4.10 -37.71
C ARG A 170 25.59 5.32 -38.37
N ILE A 171 25.57 6.48 -37.70
CA ILE A 171 26.20 7.73 -38.20
C ILE A 171 27.70 7.54 -38.40
N VAL A 172 28.40 6.92 -37.44
CA VAL A 172 29.84 6.64 -37.56
C VAL A 172 30.13 5.73 -38.76
N LYS A 173 29.40 4.61 -38.91
CA LYS A 173 29.57 3.71 -40.07
C LYS A 173 29.31 4.40 -41.41
N GLU A 174 28.29 5.26 -41.48
CA GLU A 174 27.98 6.03 -42.69
C GLU A 174 29.08 7.04 -43.01
N ALA A 175 29.58 7.76 -42.00
CA ALA A 175 30.69 8.70 -42.14
C ALA A 175 31.98 8.00 -42.58
N GLU A 176 32.30 6.84 -42.02
CA GLU A 176 33.43 6.00 -42.43
C GLU A 176 33.29 5.54 -43.88
N SER A 177 32.11 5.07 -44.28
CA SER A 177 31.86 4.62 -45.65
C SER A 177 31.98 5.77 -46.65
N ARG A 178 31.46 6.96 -46.32
CA ARG A 178 31.64 8.18 -47.12
C ARG A 178 33.10 8.60 -47.20
N GLY A 179 33.82 8.56 -46.08
CA GLY A 179 35.25 8.85 -46.00
C GLY A 179 36.06 7.93 -46.92
N ARG A 180 35.84 6.61 -46.85
CA ARG A 180 36.47 5.63 -47.75
C ARG A 180 36.18 5.93 -49.21
N HIS A 181 34.92 6.19 -49.56
CA HIS A 181 34.54 6.49 -50.94
C HIS A 181 35.23 7.75 -51.49
N ILE A 182 35.36 8.80 -50.68
CA ILE A 182 36.06 10.04 -51.08
C ILE A 182 37.56 9.76 -51.29
N VAL A 183 38.19 8.99 -50.40
CA VAL A 183 39.60 8.59 -50.55
C VAL A 183 39.80 7.80 -51.83
N GLU A 184 38.99 6.76 -52.07
CA GLU A 184 39.03 5.95 -53.30
C GLU A 184 38.83 6.81 -54.57
N GLN A 185 37.87 7.73 -54.57
CA GLN A 185 37.65 8.66 -55.68
C GLN A 185 38.88 9.55 -55.93
N LYS A 186 39.47 10.11 -54.87
CA LYS A 186 40.64 11.00 -54.97
C LYS A 186 41.90 10.26 -55.40
N GLU A 187 42.09 9.03 -54.93
CA GLU A 187 43.16 8.15 -55.39
C GLU A 187 42.99 7.81 -56.88
N ALA A 188 41.78 7.45 -57.32
CA ALA A 188 41.50 7.18 -58.73
C ALA A 188 41.74 8.41 -59.63
N GLU A 189 41.32 9.61 -59.19
CA GLU A 189 41.61 10.87 -59.87
C GLU A 189 43.12 11.15 -59.95
N ALA A 190 43.86 10.96 -58.86
CA ALA A 190 45.31 11.16 -58.82
C ALA A 190 46.06 10.17 -59.72
N VAL A 191 45.69 8.88 -59.70
CA VAL A 191 46.26 7.84 -60.57
C VAL A 191 45.98 8.15 -62.04
N LYS A 192 44.75 8.57 -62.38
CA LYS A 192 44.40 8.99 -63.74
C LYS A 192 45.26 10.19 -64.19
N GLY A 193 45.38 11.21 -63.36
CA GLY A 193 46.21 12.39 -63.64
C GLY A 193 47.69 12.03 -63.83
N ALA A 194 48.26 11.18 -62.98
CA ALA A 194 49.64 10.70 -63.10
C ALA A 194 49.86 9.91 -64.40
N ASN A 195 48.91 9.05 -64.79
CA ASN A 195 48.96 8.31 -66.05
C ASN A 195 48.89 9.22 -67.28
N GLU A 196 48.06 10.26 -67.25
CA GLU A 196 48.00 11.27 -68.32
C GLU A 196 49.32 12.05 -68.44
N GLN A 197 49.93 12.45 -67.32
CA GLN A 197 51.24 13.09 -67.29
C GLN A 197 52.35 12.16 -67.81
N ALA A 198 52.36 10.90 -67.36
CA ALA A 198 53.33 9.90 -67.82
C ALA A 198 53.24 9.69 -69.35
N ARG A 199 52.02 9.60 -69.90
CA ARG A 199 51.80 9.53 -71.36
C ARG A 199 52.27 10.78 -72.09
N ALA A 200 52.06 11.97 -71.52
CA ALA A 200 52.54 13.22 -72.10
C ALA A 200 54.07 13.29 -72.14
N ILE A 201 54.75 12.84 -71.07
CA ILE A 201 56.21 12.73 -70.99
C ILE A 201 56.73 11.74 -72.03
N LEU A 202 56.14 10.53 -72.11
CA LEU A 202 56.51 9.52 -73.11
C LEU A 202 56.38 10.07 -74.53
N LYS A 203 55.25 10.70 -74.88
CA LYS A 203 55.04 11.30 -76.20
C LYS A 203 56.01 12.42 -76.52
N LYS A 204 56.42 13.20 -75.50
CA LYS A 204 57.45 14.25 -75.66
C LYS A 204 58.83 13.62 -75.91
N ALA A 205 59.19 12.61 -75.12
CA ALA A 205 60.44 11.86 -75.28
C ALA A 205 60.51 11.16 -76.65
N GLU A 206 59.41 10.56 -77.13
CA GLU A 206 59.32 9.97 -78.46
C GLU A 206 59.56 10.99 -79.58
N ARG A 207 58.98 12.20 -79.46
CA ARG A 207 59.21 13.29 -80.42
C ARG A 207 60.65 13.75 -80.39
N GLU A 208 61.22 13.98 -79.20
CA GLU A 208 62.62 14.38 -79.05
C GLU A 208 63.57 13.33 -79.62
N ALA A 209 63.37 12.05 -79.31
CA ALA A 209 64.12 10.94 -79.88
C ALA A 209 64.01 10.88 -81.40
N SER A 210 62.80 11.05 -81.96
CA SER A 210 62.59 11.11 -83.41
C SER A 210 63.34 12.28 -84.06
N THR A 211 63.35 13.46 -83.43
CA THR A 211 64.11 14.61 -83.94
C THR A 211 65.62 14.42 -83.87
N LEU A 212 66.13 13.76 -82.83
CA LEU A 212 67.55 13.43 -82.71
C LEU A 212 67.97 12.41 -83.76
N LEU A 213 67.17 11.36 -84.00
CA LEU A 213 67.42 10.38 -85.05
C LEU A 213 67.44 11.04 -86.44
N GLU A 214 66.52 11.95 -86.74
CA GLU A 214 66.54 12.70 -88.01
C GLU A 214 67.74 13.65 -88.12
N LYS A 215 68.16 14.31 -87.02
CA LYS A 215 69.40 15.11 -87.00
C LYS A 215 70.64 14.26 -87.27
N GLU A 216 70.77 13.12 -86.61
CA GLU A 216 71.87 12.18 -86.80
C GLU A 216 71.90 11.63 -88.22
N LYS A 217 70.74 11.25 -88.76
CA LYS A 217 70.60 10.85 -90.17
C LYS A 217 71.10 11.93 -91.12
N LYS A 218 70.71 13.19 -90.91
CA LYS A 218 71.19 14.33 -91.72
C LYS A 218 72.69 14.63 -91.53
N ARG A 219 73.26 14.37 -90.35
CA ARG A 219 74.71 14.52 -90.08
C ARG A 219 75.53 13.43 -90.74
N ILE A 220 75.08 12.17 -90.65
CA ILE A 220 75.76 11.00 -91.19
C ILE A 220 75.61 10.95 -92.72
N GLN A 221 74.51 11.45 -93.29
CA GLN A 221 74.28 11.42 -94.74
C GLN A 221 75.41 12.05 -95.59
N PRO A 222 75.94 13.26 -95.29
CA PRO A 222 77.10 13.79 -95.99
C PRO A 222 78.39 13.02 -95.68
N GLU A 223 78.59 12.49 -94.47
CA GLU A 223 79.75 11.63 -94.15
C GLU A 223 79.71 10.33 -94.97
N LEU A 224 78.53 9.72 -95.09
CA LEU A 224 78.29 8.53 -95.90
C LEU A 224 78.48 8.84 -97.39
N ASN A 225 77.94 9.96 -97.89
CA ASN A 225 78.17 10.40 -99.27
C ASN A 225 79.65 10.70 -99.52
N GLN A 226 80.34 11.33 -98.59
CA GLN A 226 81.76 11.63 -98.69
C GLN A 226 82.59 10.35 -98.63
N PHE A 227 82.20 9.36 -97.83
CA PHE A 227 82.80 8.03 -97.80
C PHE A 227 82.56 7.28 -99.12
N VAL A 228 81.34 7.34 -99.68
CA VAL A 228 81.01 6.77 -100.99
C VAL A 228 81.79 7.46 -102.11
N GLU A 229 81.91 8.78 -102.10
CA GLU A 229 82.73 9.52 -103.07
C GLU A 229 84.23 9.23 -102.88
N ARG A 230 84.69 9.03 -101.64
CA ARG A 230 86.07 8.61 -101.35
C ARG A 230 86.33 7.19 -101.84
N LEU A 231 85.40 6.26 -101.64
CA LEU A 231 85.44 4.90 -102.19
C LEU A 231 85.37 4.92 -103.73
N ARG A 232 84.51 5.76 -104.31
CA ARG A 232 84.40 5.95 -105.76
C ARG A 232 85.69 6.52 -106.32
N GLY A 233 86.28 7.52 -105.66
CA GLY A 233 87.58 8.08 -106.00
C GLY A 233 88.71 7.05 -105.88
N GLN A 234 88.71 6.23 -104.82
CA GLN A 234 89.63 5.11 -104.68
C GLN A 234 89.43 4.07 -105.78
N LEU A 235 88.19 3.72 -106.14
CA LEU A 235 87.87 2.77 -107.21
C LEU A 235 88.27 3.30 -108.58
N LEU A 236 87.98 4.58 -108.87
CA LEU A 236 88.39 5.24 -110.10
C LEU A 236 89.90 5.36 -110.19
N SER A 237 90.57 5.72 -109.08
CA SER A 237 92.03 5.75 -109.02
C SER A 237 92.62 4.35 -109.18
N ASN A 238 91.99 3.31 -108.63
CA ASN A 238 92.39 1.92 -108.85
C ASN A 238 92.13 1.49 -110.29
N LEU A 239 91.04 1.95 -110.92
CA LEU A 239 90.72 1.72 -112.33
C LEU A 239 91.71 2.42 -113.25
N ASP A 240 92.10 3.66 -112.96
CA ASP A 240 93.12 4.40 -113.70
C ASP A 240 94.50 3.78 -113.49
N ASN A 241 94.82 3.31 -112.28
CA ASN A 241 96.06 2.58 -112.01
C ASN A 241 96.04 1.21 -112.71
N LEU A 242 94.89 0.52 -112.76
CA LEU A 242 94.70 -0.68 -113.58
C LEU A 242 94.83 -0.33 -115.07
N LYS A 243 94.29 0.79 -115.52
CA LYS A 243 94.38 1.25 -116.91
C LYS A 243 95.81 1.62 -117.28
N PHE A 244 96.58 2.15 -116.34
CA PHE A 244 98.01 2.39 -116.48
C PHE A 244 98.79 1.06 -116.49
N GLN A 245 98.41 0.10 -115.65
CA GLN A 245 98.97 -1.26 -115.69
C GLN A 245 98.60 -1.98 -116.99
N VAL A 246 97.38 -1.80 -117.51
CA VAL A 246 96.92 -2.40 -118.78
C VAL A 246 97.57 -1.71 -119.99
N GLY A 247 97.74 -0.39 -119.96
CA GLY A 247 98.51 0.36 -120.96
C GLY A 247 100.01 0.02 -120.94
N ALA A 248 100.54 -0.41 -119.80
CA ALA A 248 101.90 -0.94 -119.69
C ALA A 248 102.02 -2.44 -120.08
N LEU A 249 100.89 -3.15 -120.22
CA LEU A 249 100.83 -4.58 -120.57
C LEU A 249 100.32 -4.82 -122.00
N GLU A 250 100.17 -3.75 -122.81
CA GLU A 250 99.73 -3.80 -124.21
C GLU A 250 100.88 -4.11 -125.21
N PRO A 251 101.91 -4.86 -124.78
CA PRO A 251 102.46 -5.92 -125.64
C PRO A 251 102.82 -7.21 -124.86
N GLY A 252 101.92 -7.70 -124.00
CA GLY A 252 102.09 -8.94 -123.22
C GLY A 252 100.84 -9.83 -123.20
N LEU A 253 100.23 -10.05 -124.37
CA LEU A 253 99.08 -10.94 -124.56
C LEU A 253 99.46 -12.42 -124.38
N GLN A 254 98.59 -13.16 -123.69
CA GLN A 254 98.46 -14.63 -123.60
C GLN A 254 99.07 -15.35 -122.38
N GLN A 255 98.28 -16.29 -121.84
CA GLN A 255 98.58 -17.30 -120.82
C GLN A 255 98.45 -16.91 -119.34
N SER A 256 97.26 -17.12 -118.76
CA SER A 256 97.02 -18.28 -117.88
C SER A 256 95.64 -18.22 -117.21
N SER A 257 94.75 -19.06 -117.73
CA SER A 257 93.53 -19.49 -117.06
C SER A 257 93.90 -20.41 -115.88
N SER A 258 93.27 -20.25 -114.72
CA SER A 258 92.45 -21.31 -114.06
C SER A 258 92.16 -21.04 -112.58
N ARG A 259 90.95 -21.43 -112.17
CA ARG A 259 90.58 -22.12 -110.91
C ARG A 259 89.67 -21.38 -109.89
N THR A 260 88.40 -21.77 -109.97
CA THR A 260 87.28 -21.87 -108.98
C THR A 260 87.66 -22.67 -107.69
N PRO A 261 86.80 -22.91 -106.65
CA PRO A 261 85.39 -22.51 -106.34
C PRO A 261 85.07 -22.18 -104.84
N ALA A 262 83.77 -21.98 -104.55
CA ALA A 262 83.00 -22.48 -103.38
C ALA A 262 82.73 -21.59 -102.13
N GLU A 263 81.41 -21.40 -101.90
CA GLU A 263 80.65 -21.35 -100.62
C GLU A 263 81.20 -22.27 -99.49
N PRO A 264 80.90 -22.06 -98.17
CA PRO A 264 79.53 -22.16 -97.63
C PRO A 264 79.17 -21.40 -96.32
N SER A 265 77.86 -21.41 -96.04
CA SER A 265 77.11 -21.62 -94.78
C SER A 265 77.80 -21.60 -93.41
N GLN A 266 77.10 -21.05 -92.39
CA GLN A 266 76.77 -21.65 -91.05
C GLN A 266 76.35 -20.54 -90.05
N THR A 267 75.12 -20.52 -89.52
CA THR A 267 74.56 -21.21 -88.32
C THR A 267 75.18 -20.85 -86.96
N GLY A 268 74.33 -20.41 -86.03
CA GLY A 268 74.55 -20.36 -84.58
C GLY A 268 73.49 -19.46 -83.92
N GLN A 269 72.31 -19.95 -83.52
CA GLN A 269 71.98 -20.66 -82.26
C GLN A 269 72.31 -19.91 -80.96
N GLY A 270 71.27 -19.78 -80.12
CA GLY A 270 71.31 -19.42 -78.70
C GLY A 270 69.96 -18.79 -78.29
N THR A 271 68.92 -19.56 -77.90
CA THR A 271 68.61 -20.02 -76.52
C THR A 271 68.62 -18.87 -75.50
N SER A 272 67.65 -18.61 -74.62
CA SER A 272 66.64 -19.42 -73.93
C SER A 272 65.54 -18.47 -73.43
N SER A 273 64.26 -18.84 -73.43
CA SER A 273 63.54 -19.43 -72.29
C SER A 273 63.92 -18.88 -70.91
N ASN A 274 62.96 -18.20 -70.26
CA ASN A 274 62.45 -18.40 -68.89
C ASN A 274 61.51 -17.20 -68.58
N GLU A 275 60.20 -17.39 -68.51
CA GLU A 275 59.48 -17.90 -67.32
C GLU A 275 59.90 -17.13 -66.06
N ASP A 276 59.12 -16.13 -65.66
CA ASP A 276 57.87 -16.24 -64.89
C ASP A 276 58.12 -16.54 -63.41
N GLY A 277 57.46 -15.76 -62.55
CA GLY A 277 57.39 -15.96 -61.11
C GLY A 277 58.53 -15.38 -60.27
N ARG A 278 58.40 -14.10 -59.86
CA ARG A 278 58.86 -13.61 -58.54
C ARG A 278 58.02 -12.41 -58.10
N ASP A 279 56.86 -12.70 -57.52
CA ASP A 279 56.28 -11.88 -56.46
C ASP A 279 56.51 -12.59 -55.13
N GLU A 280 57.01 -11.83 -54.16
CA GLU A 280 56.84 -11.95 -52.70
C GLU A 280 58.09 -11.40 -52.02
N PHE A 281 58.05 -10.10 -51.69
CA PHE A 281 58.92 -9.51 -50.68
C PHE A 281 58.15 -9.39 -49.37
N LEU A 282 58.61 -10.17 -48.39
CA LEU A 282 58.26 -10.12 -46.98
C LEU A 282 58.75 -8.79 -46.36
N ILE A 283 57.92 -8.15 -45.54
CA ILE A 283 58.41 -7.40 -44.36
C ILE A 283 57.57 -7.78 -43.13
N SER A 284 58.32 -8.20 -42.11
CA SER A 284 57.92 -8.64 -40.78
C SER A 284 57.45 -7.51 -39.85
N SER A 285 56.55 -7.84 -38.92
CA SER A 285 56.62 -7.60 -37.45
C SER A 285 55.25 -8.00 -36.84
N ALA A 286 55.07 -9.01 -35.99
CA ALA A 286 55.68 -9.41 -34.72
C ALA A 286 55.38 -8.47 -33.54
N ILE A 287 54.22 -8.65 -32.86
CA ILE A 287 54.03 -8.43 -31.40
C ILE A 287 53.02 -9.48 -30.85
N PRO A 288 53.33 -10.22 -29.76
CA PRO A 288 52.49 -11.26 -29.13
C PRO A 288 51.77 -10.74 -27.84
N PRO A 289 51.08 -11.58 -27.03
CA PRO A 289 49.83 -11.23 -26.33
C PRO A 289 49.98 -10.81 -24.86
N GLY A 290 48.93 -10.18 -24.34
CA GLY A 290 48.70 -9.89 -22.92
C GLY A 290 47.46 -8.99 -22.78
N THR A 291 46.66 -8.98 -21.73
CA THR A 291 46.64 -9.67 -20.44
C THR A 291 45.25 -9.36 -19.88
N ASN A 292 44.57 -10.36 -19.34
CA ASN A 292 43.47 -10.17 -18.41
C ASN A 292 44.03 -9.58 -17.10
N PRO A 293 43.31 -8.68 -16.42
CA PRO A 293 43.04 -8.96 -15.02
C PRO A 293 41.62 -8.61 -14.55
N ALA A 294 41.05 -9.61 -13.89
CA ALA A 294 40.23 -9.59 -12.69
C ALA A 294 40.01 -8.27 -11.91
N SER A 295 38.76 -8.14 -11.46
CA SER A 295 38.32 -7.69 -10.11
C SER A 295 38.29 -6.20 -9.76
N GLN A 296 37.07 -5.73 -9.44
CA GLN A 296 36.67 -5.04 -8.19
C GLN A 296 35.15 -4.74 -8.31
N SER A 297 34.24 -5.40 -7.56
CA SER A 297 33.84 -5.16 -6.17
C SER A 297 33.57 -3.69 -5.83
N GLY A 298 32.30 -3.35 -5.60
CA GLY A 298 31.87 -2.07 -5.03
C GLY A 298 30.36 -2.06 -4.81
N THR A 299 29.98 -2.45 -3.59
CA THR A 299 28.77 -2.12 -2.79
C THR A 299 27.50 -1.67 -3.49
#